data_AF-A0A2G8T7G1-F1
#
_entry.id   AF-A0A2G8T7G1-F1
#
_cell.length_a   1.000
_cell.length_b   1.000
_cell.length_c   1.000
_cell.angle_alpha   90.00
_cell.angle_beta   90.00
_cell.angle_gamma   90.00
#
_symmetry.space_group_name_H-M   'P 1'
#
loop_
_entity.id
_entity.type
_entity.pdbx_description
1 polymer ?
#
loop_
_entity_poly.entity_id
_entity_poly.type
_entity_poly.pdbx_seq_one_letter_code
_entity_poly.pdbx_strand_id
1 'polypeptide(L)'
;MRFVDALEWIAADRLVVSGSINPSSSEYLVFDLLTGAVVGGYVDDAQGAEFSPDDQHVITVSGAPDFTARGSRAPVLKLDDQPVVGGLNVDLAFAKKPSWSADSRSFAIAARDASGQMRVVLGETGFCRVVDQTTEFP
;
A
#
# COMPACT_ATOMS: atom_id res chain seq x y z
N MET A 1 -8.28 1.76 15.56
CA MET A 1 -7.90 3.18 15.37
C MET A 1 -8.03 3.94 16.68
N ARG A 2 -7.21 4.97 16.91
CA ARG A 2 -7.32 5.85 18.08
C ARG A 2 -8.03 7.18 17.75
N PHE A 3 -7.82 7.67 16.54
CA PHE A 3 -8.46 8.88 16.00
C PHE A 3 -8.94 8.59 14.57
N VAL A 4 -9.95 9.33 14.11
CA VAL A 4 -10.35 9.35 12.70
C VAL A 4 -9.65 10.52 12.04
N ASP A 5 -8.91 10.25 10.98
CA ASP A 5 -8.12 11.25 10.25
C ASP A 5 -8.82 11.68 8.95
N ALA A 6 -9.45 10.74 8.24
CA ALA A 6 -10.17 11.04 7.01
C ALA A 6 -11.36 10.09 6.73
N LEU A 7 -12.27 10.59 5.90
CA LEU A 7 -13.37 9.85 5.30
C LEU A 7 -13.28 10.00 3.78
N GLU A 8 -13.24 8.89 3.06
CA GLU A 8 -13.06 8.88 1.60
C GLU A 8 -14.11 7.96 0.94
N TRP A 9 -14.80 8.49 -0.05
CA TRP A 9 -15.68 7.70 -0.91
C TRP A 9 -14.83 6.95 -1.92
N ILE A 10 -14.94 5.63 -1.94
CA ILE A 10 -14.29 4.79 -2.95
C ILE A 10 -15.31 4.34 -4.00
N ALA A 11 -16.52 3.97 -3.56
CA ALA A 11 -17.65 3.64 -4.43
C ALA A 11 -18.91 4.43 -4.04
N ALA A 12 -19.97 4.32 -4.84
CA ALA A 12 -21.28 4.91 -4.52
C ALA A 12 -21.87 4.40 -3.19
N ASP A 13 -21.54 3.17 -2.81
CA ASP A 13 -22.01 2.46 -1.62
C ASP A 13 -20.88 2.06 -0.66
N ARG A 14 -19.66 2.55 -0.88
CA ARG A 14 -18.50 2.23 -0.04
C ARG A 14 -17.75 3.46 0.43
N LEU A 15 -17.56 3.51 1.74
CA LEU A 15 -16.80 4.55 2.42
C LEU A 15 -15.58 3.93 3.13
N VAL A 16 -14.42 4.53 2.93
CA VAL A 16 -13.23 4.26 3.73
C VAL A 16 -13.16 5.25 4.88
N VAL A 17 -13.01 4.73 6.08
CA VAL A 17 -12.65 5.49 7.28
C VAL A 17 -11.21 5.18 7.60
N SER A 18 -10.35 6.19 7.59
CA SER A 18 -8.94 6.04 7.95
C SER A 18 -8.61 6.77 9.23
N GLY A 19 -7.65 6.23 9.97
CA GLY A 19 -7.29 6.75 11.27
C GLY A 19 -6.02 6.17 11.85
N SER A 20 -5.26 6.97 12.58
CA SER A 20 -4.00 6.57 13.19
C SER A 20 -4.22 5.57 14.33
N ILE A 21 -3.49 4.45 14.32
CA ILE A 21 -3.32 3.55 15.47
C ILE A 21 -2.28 4.16 16.43
N ASN A 22 -1.17 4.61 15.85
CA ASN A 22 -0.04 5.25 16.50
C ASN A 22 0.59 6.25 15.49
N PRO A 23 1.62 7.04 15.86
CA PRO A 23 2.22 8.02 14.96
C PRO A 23 2.85 7.47 13.67
N SER A 24 2.94 6.16 13.52
CA SER A 24 3.63 5.44 12.44
C SER A 24 2.76 4.42 11.71
N SER A 25 1.53 4.19 12.17
CA SER A 25 0.64 3.18 11.60
C SER A 25 -0.77 3.72 11.51
N SER A 26 -1.35 3.60 10.32
CA SER A 26 -2.72 3.96 10.00
C SER A 26 -3.57 2.71 9.83
N GLU A 27 -4.81 2.76 10.28
CA GLU A 27 -5.85 1.77 10.03
C GLU A 27 -6.86 2.32 9.03
N TYR A 28 -7.37 1.44 8.18
CA TYR A 28 -8.41 1.73 7.20
C TYR A 28 -9.54 0.72 7.37
N LEU A 29 -10.76 1.18 7.55
CA LEU A 29 -11.96 0.35 7.56
C LEU A 29 -12.84 0.68 6.37
N VAL A 30 -13.27 -0.34 5.63
CA VAL A 30 -14.19 -0.20 4.50
C VAL A 30 -15.60 -0.53 4.97
N PHE A 31 -16.51 0.41 4.85
CA PHE A 31 -17.92 0.24 5.17
C PHE A 31 -18.74 0.05 3.90
N ASP A 32 -19.58 -0.97 3.90
CA ASP A 32 -20.68 -1.13 2.97
C ASP A 32 -21.89 -0.36 3.52
N LEU A 33 -22.36 0.66 2.81
CA LEU A 33 -23.41 1.57 3.27
C LEU A 33 -24.81 0.98 3.10
N LEU A 34 -24.99 -0.03 2.26
CA LEU A 34 -26.27 -0.70 2.09
C LEU A 34 -26.60 -1.56 3.32
N THR A 35 -25.58 -2.21 3.87
CA THR A 35 -25.70 -3.13 5.01
C THR A 35 -25.29 -2.49 6.33
N GLY A 36 -24.50 -1.42 6.29
CA GLY A 36 -23.88 -0.81 7.47
C GLY A 36 -22.72 -1.63 8.04
N ALA A 37 -22.26 -2.66 7.33
CA ALA A 37 -21.21 -3.57 7.80
C ALA A 37 -19.81 -3.10 7.41
N VAL A 38 -18.82 -3.48 8.21
CA VAL A 38 -17.41 -3.41 7.80
C VAL A 38 -17.11 -4.61 6.90
N VAL A 39 -16.68 -4.33 5.67
CA VAL A 39 -16.40 -5.35 4.64
C VAL A 39 -14.92 -5.48 4.31
N GLY A 40 -14.07 -4.62 4.89
CA GLY A 40 -12.62 -4.67 4.76
C GLY A 40 -11.91 -3.92 5.88
N GLY A 41 -10.69 -4.34 6.20
CA GLY A 41 -9.86 -3.72 7.23
C GLY A 41 -8.38 -3.87 6.90
N TYR A 42 -7.63 -2.78 6.93
CA TYR A 42 -6.23 -2.75 6.49
C TYR A 42 -5.37 -1.89 7.43
N VAL A 43 -4.08 -2.23 7.50
CA VAL A 43 -3.08 -1.47 8.25
C VAL A 43 -1.95 -1.08 7.32
N ASP A 44 -1.55 0.19 7.36
CA ASP A 44 -0.40 0.72 6.65
C ASP A 44 0.58 1.35 7.64
N ASP A 45 1.85 0.96 7.57
CA ASP A 45 2.97 1.49 8.36
C ASP A 45 3.80 2.51 7.55
N ALA A 46 3.30 2.97 6.41
CA ALA A 46 4.03 3.82 5.47
C ALA A 46 3.30 5.15 5.20
N GLN A 47 3.17 5.51 3.93
CA GLN A 47 2.65 6.81 3.48
C GLN A 47 1.15 6.75 3.10
N GLY A 48 0.47 5.67 3.46
CA GLY A 48 -0.96 5.46 3.29
C GLY A 48 -1.33 4.34 2.32
N ALA A 49 -2.51 3.76 2.54
CA ALA A 49 -3.12 2.76 1.68
C ALA A 49 -3.67 3.37 0.37
N GLU A 50 -3.58 2.65 -0.74
CA GLU A 50 -4.14 3.06 -2.04
C GLU A 50 -5.18 2.03 -2.53
N PHE A 51 -6.42 2.47 -2.72
CA PHE A 51 -7.52 1.67 -3.27
C PHE A 51 -7.51 1.73 -4.80
N SER A 52 -7.83 0.61 -5.45
CA SER A 52 -7.93 0.56 -6.91
C SER A 52 -9.15 1.34 -7.43
N PRO A 53 -9.09 1.91 -8.65
CA PRO A 53 -10.23 2.63 -9.24
C PRO A 53 -11.54 1.83 -9.42
N ASP A 54 -11.48 0.50 -9.31
CA ASP A 54 -12.65 -0.39 -9.40
C ASP A 54 -13.15 -0.86 -8.02
N ASP A 55 -12.56 -0.36 -6.93
CA ASP A 55 -12.93 -0.62 -5.53
C ASP A 55 -12.79 -2.08 -5.09
N GLN A 56 -12.05 -2.90 -5.86
CA GLN A 56 -11.87 -4.32 -5.57
C GLN A 56 -10.58 -4.61 -4.81
N HIS A 57 -9.58 -3.74 -4.94
CA HIS A 57 -8.24 -3.99 -4.45
C HIS A 57 -7.70 -2.85 -3.59
N VAL A 58 -6.77 -3.19 -2.68
CA VAL A 58 -6.02 -2.20 -1.91
C VAL A 58 -4.55 -2.59 -1.81
N ILE A 59 -3.67 -1.60 -1.92
CA ILE A 59 -2.25 -1.75 -1.63
C ILE A 59 -1.91 -1.09 -0.31
N THR A 60 -1.20 -1.82 0.54
CA THR A 60 -0.63 -1.32 1.80
C THR A 60 0.83 -1.74 1.94
N VAL A 61 1.57 -1.05 2.80
CA VAL A 61 2.89 -1.44 3.26
C VAL A 61 2.84 -1.65 4.76
N SER A 62 3.34 -2.78 5.26
CA SER A 62 3.37 -3.10 6.70
C SER A 62 4.75 -3.58 7.14
N GLY A 63 4.97 -3.76 8.44
CA GLY A 63 6.22 -4.34 8.98
C GLY A 63 7.39 -3.35 9.07
N ALA A 64 7.11 -2.05 8.95
CA ALA A 64 8.12 -1.00 9.01
C ALA A 64 7.75 0.25 9.83
N PRO A 65 7.06 0.14 10.99
CA PRO A 65 6.66 1.33 11.76
C PRO A 65 7.88 2.13 12.23
N ASP A 66 7.72 3.46 12.28
CA ASP A 66 8.80 4.45 12.34
C ASP A 66 9.69 4.47 13.59
N PHE A 67 9.46 3.58 14.56
CA PHE A 67 10.32 3.41 15.74
C PHE A 67 10.93 2.01 15.85
N THR A 68 10.79 1.19 14.81
CA THR A 68 11.50 -0.08 14.70
C THR A 68 12.93 0.19 14.29
N ALA A 69 13.89 -0.45 14.99
CA ALA A 69 15.30 -0.40 14.60
C ALA A 69 15.45 -0.80 13.13
N ARG A 70 16.26 -0.07 12.36
CA ARG A 70 16.37 -0.27 10.90
C ARG A 70 16.67 -1.73 10.52
N GLY A 71 17.54 -2.40 11.28
CA GLY A 71 17.90 -3.82 11.05
C GLY A 71 16.80 -4.83 11.39
N SER A 72 15.67 -4.39 11.96
CA SER A 72 14.51 -5.22 12.29
C SER A 72 13.27 -4.84 11.48
N ARG A 73 13.34 -3.77 10.66
CA ARG A 73 12.26 -3.43 9.73
C ARG A 73 12.29 -4.45 8.59
N ALA A 74 11.13 -5.01 8.30
CA ALA A 74 10.91 -5.90 7.17
C ALA A 74 9.66 -5.40 6.45
N PRO A 75 9.76 -4.29 5.70
CA PRO A 75 8.62 -3.74 4.98
C PRO A 75 8.09 -4.78 3.99
N VAL A 76 6.79 -5.04 4.08
CA VAL A 76 6.07 -5.96 3.20
C VAL A 76 5.01 -5.17 2.44
N LEU A 77 5.13 -5.16 1.10
CA LEU A 77 4.08 -4.68 0.22
C LEU A 77 2.97 -5.73 0.16
N LYS A 78 1.74 -5.31 0.39
CA LYS A 78 0.56 -6.17 0.44
C LYS A 78 -0.47 -5.71 -0.59
N LEU A 79 -1.11 -6.68 -1.23
CA LEU A 79 -2.33 -6.55 -2.00
C LEU A 79 -3.43 -7.30 -1.26
N ASP A 80 -4.50 -6.62 -0.88
CA ASP A 80 -5.65 -7.22 -0.17
C ASP A 80 -5.23 -7.99 1.09
N ASP A 81 -4.34 -7.36 1.88
CA ASP A 81 -3.68 -7.91 3.07
C ASP A 81 -2.78 -9.15 2.84
N GLN A 82 -2.63 -9.59 1.59
CA GLN A 82 -1.71 -10.65 1.21
C GLN A 82 -0.36 -10.08 0.76
N PRO A 83 0.78 -10.60 1.25
CA PRO A 83 2.08 -10.22 0.74
C PRO A 83 2.17 -10.41 -0.77
N VAL A 84 2.64 -9.40 -1.50
CA VAL A 84 2.91 -9.57 -2.91
C VAL A 84 4.26 -10.27 -3.06
N VAL A 85 4.22 -11.53 -3.47
CA VAL A 85 5.40 -12.39 -3.58
C VAL A 85 5.86 -12.44 -5.03
N GLY A 86 7.09 -11.96 -5.30
CA GLY A 86 7.71 -12.07 -6.62
C GLY A 86 8.74 -10.98 -6.87
N GLY A 87 9.95 -11.37 -7.30
CA GLY A 87 10.98 -10.44 -7.79
C GLY A 87 11.65 -9.50 -6.77
N LEU A 88 11.10 -9.33 -5.57
CA LEU A 88 11.58 -8.42 -4.52
C LEU A 88 12.70 -9.04 -3.67
N ASN A 89 13.69 -9.71 -4.28
CA ASN A 89 14.90 -10.20 -3.58
C ASN A 89 15.88 -9.06 -3.24
N VAL A 90 15.34 -7.90 -2.90
CA VAL A 90 16.06 -6.67 -2.60
C VAL A 90 15.47 -6.05 -1.35
N ASP A 91 16.33 -5.65 -0.42
CA ASP A 91 15.95 -4.87 0.75
C ASP A 91 15.49 -3.48 0.26
N LEU A 92 14.18 -3.24 0.34
CA LEU A 92 13.52 -2.04 -0.18
C LEU A 92 12.91 -1.21 0.94
N ALA A 93 13.23 0.08 0.96
CA ALA A 93 12.51 1.07 1.74
C ALA A 93 11.50 1.80 0.86
N PHE A 94 10.20 1.54 1.04
CA PHE A 94 9.14 2.23 0.31
C PHE A 94 9.11 3.71 0.66
N ALA A 95 9.19 4.57 -0.36
CA ALA A 95 9.43 6.00 -0.20
C ALA A 95 8.19 6.87 -0.43
N LYS A 96 7.13 6.30 -1.01
CA LYS A 96 5.89 6.99 -1.39
C LYS A 96 4.69 6.07 -1.25
N LYS A 97 3.50 6.68 -1.22
CA LYS A 97 2.22 5.98 -1.37
C LYS A 97 2.21 5.21 -2.71
N PRO A 98 1.66 3.98 -2.77
CA PRO A 98 1.40 3.29 -4.02
C PRO A 98 0.45 4.09 -4.93
N SER A 99 0.43 3.75 -6.21
CA SER A 99 -0.52 4.32 -7.18
C SER A 99 -0.98 3.25 -8.16
N TRP A 100 -2.30 3.18 -8.40
CA TRP A 100 -2.89 2.27 -9.37
C TRP A 100 -2.92 2.84 -10.78
N SER A 101 -2.86 1.95 -11.78
CA SER A 101 -3.25 2.26 -13.15
C SER A 101 -4.75 2.53 -13.20
N ALA A 102 -5.16 3.36 -14.17
CA ALA A 102 -6.57 3.76 -14.32
C ALA A 102 -7.52 2.59 -14.63
N ASP A 103 -7.00 1.46 -15.12
CA ASP A 103 -7.76 0.24 -15.41
C ASP A 103 -7.74 -0.79 -14.27
N SER A 104 -7.19 -0.44 -13.10
CA SER A 104 -7.11 -1.28 -11.90
C SER A 104 -6.29 -2.57 -12.05
N ARG A 105 -5.52 -2.73 -13.13
CA ARG A 105 -4.76 -3.97 -13.41
C ARG A 105 -3.34 -3.94 -12.88
N SER A 106 -2.76 -2.76 -12.76
CA SER A 106 -1.36 -2.60 -12.35
C SER A 106 -1.23 -1.53 -11.29
N PHE A 107 -0.17 -1.60 -10.51
CA PHE A 107 0.19 -0.55 -9.57
C PHE A 107 1.70 -0.31 -9.57
N ALA A 108 2.10 0.85 -9.09
CA ALA A 108 3.49 1.22 -8.93
C ALA A 108 3.75 1.78 -7.52
N ILE A 109 4.94 1.52 -6.99
CA ILE A 109 5.42 2.18 -5.78
C ILE A 109 6.92 2.48 -5.90
N ALA A 110 7.30 3.69 -5.49
CA ALA A 110 8.70 4.10 -5.44
C ALA A 110 9.36 3.55 -4.18
N ALA A 111 10.54 2.96 -4.32
CA ALA A 111 11.33 2.43 -3.20
C ALA A 111 12.80 2.80 -3.34
N ARG A 112 13.55 2.72 -2.25
CA ARG A 112 15.02 2.79 -2.25
C ARG A 112 15.59 1.41 -1.96
N ASP A 113 16.58 0.98 -2.71
CA ASP A 113 17.32 -0.24 -2.38
C ASP A 113 18.36 0.00 -1.26
N ALA A 114 19.06 -1.08 -0.87
CA ALA A 114 20.10 -1.03 0.17
C ALA A 114 21.25 -0.04 -0.13
N SER A 115 21.50 0.28 -1.41
CA SER A 115 22.50 1.27 -1.83
C SER A 115 21.98 2.71 -1.76
N GLY A 116 20.67 2.88 -1.53
CA GLY A 116 19.98 4.17 -1.52
C GLY A 116 19.47 4.62 -2.89
N GLN A 117 19.64 3.81 -3.92
CA GLN A 117 19.17 4.12 -5.28
C GLN A 117 17.65 3.99 -5.36
N MET A 118 17.00 4.94 -6.05
CA MET A 118 15.57 4.87 -6.32
C MET A 118 15.24 3.77 -7.34
N ARG A 119 14.25 2.96 -7.01
CA ARG A 119 13.66 1.90 -7.84
C ARG A 119 12.15 2.14 -7.95
N VAL A 120 11.55 1.58 -9.00
CA VAL A 120 10.10 1.47 -9.11
C VAL A 120 9.73 0.01 -9.02
N VAL A 121 8.84 -0.33 -8.10
CA VAL A 121 8.20 -1.65 -8.08
C VAL A 121 6.93 -1.53 -8.90
N LEU A 122 6.79 -2.37 -9.92
CA LEU A 122 5.57 -2.54 -10.69
C LEU A 122 4.91 -3.85 -10.29
N GLY A 123 3.64 -3.79 -9.94
CA GLY A 123 2.84 -4.97 -9.62
C GLY A 123 1.61 -5.08 -10.50
N GLU A 124 1.16 -6.32 -10.64
CA GLU A 124 -0.13 -6.74 -11.18
C GLU A 124 -0.77 -7.66 -10.14
N THR A 125 -2.07 -7.94 -10.28
CA THR A 125 -2.79 -8.84 -9.37
C THR A 125 -2.12 -10.23 -9.31
N GLY A 126 -1.33 -10.47 -8.26
CA GLY A 126 -0.60 -11.72 -8.03
C GLY A 126 0.88 -11.75 -8.47
N PHE A 127 1.44 -10.66 -9.00
CA PHE A 127 2.85 -10.62 -9.42
C PHE A 127 3.48 -9.23 -9.21
N CYS A 128 4.74 -9.18 -8.76
CA CYS A 128 5.53 -7.95 -8.70
C CYS A 128 6.87 -8.12 -9.38
N ARG A 129 7.39 -7.02 -9.96
CA ARG A 129 8.76 -6.89 -10.43
C ARG A 129 9.37 -5.54 -10.07
N VAL A 130 10.66 -5.52 -9.81
CA VAL A 130 11.43 -4.29 -9.64
C VAL A 130 11.95 -3.85 -11.00
N VAL A 131 11.79 -2.57 -11.31
CA VAL A 131 12.28 -1.94 -12.53
C VAL A 131 13.22 -0.79 -12.16
N ASP A 132 14.33 -0.73 -12.87
CA ASP A 132 15.33 0.32 -12.72
C ASP A 132 14.84 1.60 -13.39
N GLN A 133 15.09 2.75 -12.78
CA GLN A 133 14.77 4.05 -13.40
C GLN A 133 15.57 4.29 -14.70
N THR A 134 16.57 3.46 -15.02
CA THR A 134 17.43 3.59 -16.21
C THR A 134 16.90 2.91 -17.46
N THR A 135 15.70 2.30 -17.45
CA THR A 135 15.05 1.97 -18.73
C THR A 135 14.47 3.24 -19.33
N GLU A 136 15.22 3.82 -20.27
CA GLU A 136 14.65 4.63 -21.34
C GLU A 136 13.49 3.82 -21.95
N PHE A 137 12.28 4.36 -21.83
CA PHE A 137 11.17 3.88 -22.65
C PHE A 137 11.47 4.32 -24.09
N PRO A 138 11.43 3.42 -25.09
CA PRO A 138 11.52 3.83 -26.49
C PRO A 138 10.37 4.74 -26.90
#